data_AF-A0A2D9RDA7-F1
#
_entry.id   AF-A0A2D9RDA7-F1
#
_cell.length_a   1.000
_cell.length_b   1.000
_cell.length_c   1.000
_cell.angle_alpha   90.00
_cell.angle_beta   90.00
_cell.angle_gamma   90.00
#
_symmetry.space_group_name_H-M   'P 1'
#
loop_
_entity.id
_entity.type
_entity.pdbx_description
1 polymer ?
#
loop_
_entity_poly.entity_id
_entity_poly.type
_entity_poly.pdbx_seq_one_letter_code
_entity_poly.pdbx_strand_id
1 'polypeptide(L)'
;AIAQEVPEFSELAADSANWREAAPENLIQFRIQDGRGAERGVVLVEMAPFSAPGHIERFQALVASGDLNGTVFHRVIDDFMSQGGDVEQISTEKAENWPEIPGEFVFTRHPLDADDTVPPMQKLGPNSSATDGYILGFPVQTQSEYLASLTKDASVESWIAHCPGVASTARTTDPNSATTQFFLMRGTADFLDRQYTAWGRVVHGQEIVETMKTGEPVRLPEVLISAKMVSDMPEADRPRVLVQKTDGPAFASVLQENAGANVCDLPAVPSVAMFPED
;
A
#
# COMPACT_ATOMS: atom_id res chain seq x y z
N ALA A 1 15.59 -33.90 -2.83
CA ALA A 1 14.63 -32.80 -3.01
C ALA A 1 15.25 -31.86 -4.02
N ILE A 2 14.64 -31.69 -5.19
CA ILE A 2 15.09 -30.68 -6.14
C ILE A 2 14.71 -29.35 -5.47
N ALA A 3 15.70 -28.57 -5.07
CA ALA A 3 15.45 -27.20 -4.64
C ALA A 3 14.84 -26.50 -5.86
N GLN A 4 13.59 -26.03 -5.75
CA GLN A 4 13.08 -25.10 -6.74
C GLN A 4 13.96 -23.86 -6.62
N GLU A 5 14.81 -23.62 -7.62
CA GLU A 5 15.55 -22.37 -7.74
C GLU A 5 14.53 -21.24 -7.81
N VAL A 6 14.68 -20.26 -6.91
CA VAL A 6 13.89 -19.02 -6.99
C VAL A 6 14.38 -18.30 -8.25
N PRO A 7 13.49 -17.97 -9.19
CA PRO A 7 13.89 -17.32 -10.44
C PRO A 7 14.59 -16.00 -10.17
N GLU A 8 15.66 -15.74 -10.93
CA GLU A 8 16.45 -14.51 -10.81
C GLU A 8 15.60 -13.29 -11.21
N PHE A 9 15.89 -12.11 -10.63
CA PHE A 9 15.12 -10.89 -10.91
C PHE A 9 15.02 -10.58 -12.41
N SER A 10 16.12 -10.80 -13.15
CA SER A 10 16.17 -10.57 -14.61
C SER A 10 15.26 -11.51 -15.40
N GLU A 11 15.05 -12.74 -14.94
CA GLU A 11 14.14 -13.70 -15.57
C GLU A 11 12.69 -13.29 -15.35
N LEU A 12 12.36 -12.87 -14.12
CA LEU A 12 11.04 -12.33 -13.79
C LEU A 12 10.73 -11.05 -14.56
N ALA A 13 11.72 -10.16 -14.70
CA ALA A 13 11.58 -8.92 -15.47
C ALA A 13 11.34 -9.19 -16.97
N ALA A 14 11.89 -10.27 -17.51
CA ALA A 14 11.65 -10.68 -18.89
C ALA A 14 10.23 -11.26 -19.09
N ASP A 15 9.61 -11.82 -18.04
CA ASP A 15 8.25 -12.36 -18.06
C ASP A 15 7.17 -11.28 -17.84
N SER A 16 7.09 -10.36 -18.80
CA SER A 16 6.08 -9.28 -18.82
C SER A 16 4.62 -9.75 -18.87
N ALA A 17 4.38 -11.04 -19.16
CA ALA A 17 3.03 -11.62 -19.12
C ALA A 17 2.56 -11.79 -17.66
N ASN A 18 3.47 -12.12 -16.75
CA ASN A 18 3.15 -12.43 -15.35
C ASN A 18 3.66 -11.39 -14.35
N TRP A 19 4.55 -10.49 -14.75
CA TRP A 19 5.13 -9.49 -13.87
C TRP A 19 5.01 -8.10 -14.46
N ARG A 20 4.73 -7.13 -13.58
CA ARG A 20 4.80 -5.70 -13.88
C ARG A 20 5.87 -5.08 -13.00
N GLU A 21 6.60 -4.11 -13.53
CA GLU A 21 7.49 -3.30 -12.71
C GLU A 21 6.69 -2.16 -12.09
N ALA A 22 6.82 -1.95 -10.79
CA ALA A 22 6.22 -0.81 -10.10
C ALA A 22 6.96 0.47 -10.52
N ALA A 23 6.20 1.49 -10.91
CA ALA A 23 6.76 2.74 -11.40
C ALA A 23 7.50 3.48 -10.26
N PRO A 24 8.72 4.01 -10.49
CA PRO A 24 9.52 4.64 -9.44
C PRO A 24 8.87 5.91 -8.85
N GLU A 25 8.00 6.59 -9.58
CA GLU A 25 7.17 7.71 -9.10
C GLU A 25 6.07 7.27 -8.12
N ASN A 26 5.72 5.98 -8.12
CA ASN A 26 4.76 5.38 -7.22
C ASN A 26 5.42 4.57 -6.10
N LEU A 27 6.75 4.63 -5.95
CA LEU A 27 7.47 3.90 -4.90
C LEU A 27 8.10 4.87 -3.90
N ILE A 28 7.81 4.62 -2.63
CA ILE A 28 8.48 5.26 -1.49
C ILE A 28 9.41 4.25 -0.83
N GLN A 29 10.66 4.66 -0.59
CA GLN A 29 11.60 3.92 0.24
C GLN A 29 11.63 4.51 1.66
N PHE A 30 11.32 3.67 2.64
CA PHE A 30 11.51 3.94 4.05
C PHE A 30 12.73 3.17 4.57
N ARG A 31 13.70 3.88 5.15
CA ARG A 31 14.79 3.27 5.92
C ARG A 31 14.45 3.34 7.40
N ILE A 32 14.49 2.20 8.06
CA ILE A 32 14.07 2.05 9.46
C ILE A 32 15.29 1.76 10.33
N GLN A 33 15.38 2.43 11.47
CA GLN A 33 16.29 2.07 12.57
C GLN A 33 15.49 1.65 13.80
N ASP A 34 16.07 0.79 14.62
CA ASP A 34 15.52 0.50 15.94
C ASP A 34 15.74 1.67 16.90
N GLY A 35 15.02 1.67 18.03
CA GLY A 35 15.19 2.69 19.07
C GLY A 35 16.57 2.74 19.76
N ARG A 36 17.56 1.95 19.32
CA ARG A 36 18.95 1.99 19.76
C ARG A 36 19.92 2.46 18.65
N GLY A 37 19.40 2.76 17.47
CA GLY A 37 20.17 3.24 16.32
C GLY A 37 20.72 2.14 15.41
N ALA A 38 20.33 0.87 15.61
CA ALA A 38 20.71 -0.20 14.70
C ALA A 38 19.78 -0.20 13.46
N GLU A 39 20.35 -0.39 12.28
CA GLU A 39 19.56 -0.47 11.04
C GLU A 39 18.68 -1.72 11.05
N ARG A 40 17.38 -1.53 10.79
CA ARG A 40 16.39 -2.59 10.68
C ARG A 40 16.21 -3.04 9.23
N GLY A 41 16.42 -2.12 8.29
CA GLY A 41 16.37 -2.38 6.85
C GLY A 41 15.47 -1.39 6.11
N VAL A 42 15.11 -1.79 4.89
CA VAL A 42 14.32 -1.00 3.96
C VAL A 42 12.89 -1.55 3.88
N VAL A 43 11.91 -0.65 3.91
CA VAL A 43 10.52 -0.94 3.55
C VAL A 43 10.20 -0.17 2.27
N LEU A 44 9.72 -0.86 1.24
CA LEU A 44 9.25 -0.22 0.01
C LEU A 44 7.72 -0.22 0.01
N VAL A 45 7.12 0.95 -0.20
CA VAL A 45 5.66 1.12 -0.29
C VAL A 45 5.30 1.55 -1.71
N GLU A 46 4.46 0.75 -2.36
CA GLU A 46 3.85 1.08 -3.64
C GLU A 46 2.55 1.85 -3.40
N MET A 47 2.45 3.04 -4.00
CA MET A 47 1.30 3.93 -3.95
C MET A 47 0.22 3.53 -4.96
N ALA A 48 -1.04 3.83 -4.63
CA ALA A 48 -2.21 3.59 -5.46
C ALA A 48 -2.90 4.90 -5.87
N PRO A 49 -2.39 5.64 -6.88
CA PRO A 49 -2.99 6.89 -7.35
C PRO A 49 -4.45 6.77 -7.79
N PHE A 50 -4.88 5.58 -8.23
CA PHE A 50 -6.27 5.33 -8.63
C PHE A 50 -7.27 5.36 -7.45
N SER A 51 -6.78 5.19 -6.22
CA SER A 51 -7.62 5.07 -5.01
C SER A 51 -7.68 6.38 -4.22
N ALA A 52 -6.53 7.03 -4.01
CA ALA A 52 -6.41 8.20 -3.13
C ALA A 52 -5.43 9.26 -3.69
N PRO A 53 -5.71 9.85 -4.86
CA PRO A 53 -4.78 10.76 -5.54
C PRO A 53 -4.38 11.98 -4.69
N GLY A 54 -5.28 12.55 -3.90
CA GLY A 54 -4.96 13.68 -3.01
C GLY A 54 -3.97 13.29 -1.91
N HIS A 55 -4.12 12.09 -1.34
CA HIS A 55 -3.17 11.55 -0.37
C HIS A 55 -1.83 11.17 -1.03
N ILE A 56 -1.83 10.70 -2.28
CA ILE A 56 -0.58 10.47 -3.03
C ILE A 56 0.20 11.77 -3.16
N GLU A 57 -0.44 12.86 -3.60
CA GLU A 57 0.21 14.17 -3.71
C GLU A 57 0.75 14.64 -2.35
N ARG A 58 -0.03 14.44 -1.26
CA ARG A 58 0.42 14.75 0.10
C ARG A 58 1.67 13.96 0.51
N PHE A 59 1.70 12.64 0.32
CA PHE A 59 2.85 11.83 0.72
C PHE A 59 4.08 12.11 -0.15
N GLN A 60 3.90 12.35 -1.45
CA GLN A 60 4.99 12.79 -2.33
C GLN A 60 5.61 14.11 -1.82
N ALA A 61 4.78 15.10 -1.46
CA ALA A 61 5.26 16.37 -0.91
C ALA A 61 5.95 16.19 0.46
N LEU A 62 5.38 15.38 1.36
CA LEU A 62 5.97 15.07 2.66
C LEU A 62 7.34 14.42 2.53
N VAL A 63 7.47 13.45 1.63
CA VAL A 63 8.74 12.77 1.35
C VAL A 63 9.75 13.74 0.75
N ALA A 64 9.35 14.53 -0.25
CA ALA A 64 10.22 15.52 -0.90
C ALA A 64 10.73 16.61 0.06
N SER A 65 9.92 17.01 1.05
CA SER A 65 10.32 17.98 2.08
C SER A 65 11.35 17.43 3.07
N GLY A 66 11.39 16.10 3.23
CA GLY A 66 12.18 15.43 4.28
C GLY A 66 11.58 15.53 5.68
N ASP A 67 10.36 16.06 5.85
CA ASP A 67 9.74 16.25 7.16
C ASP A 67 9.34 14.94 7.86
N LEU A 68 9.19 13.84 7.11
CA LEU A 68 9.02 12.50 7.68
C LEU A 68 10.30 11.94 8.33
N ASN A 69 11.48 12.49 7.99
CA ASN A 69 12.75 11.97 8.48
C ASN A 69 12.92 12.27 9.99
N GLY A 70 13.20 11.22 10.75
CA GLY A 70 13.29 11.26 12.20
C GLY A 70 11.96 11.02 12.92
N THR A 71 10.85 10.86 12.19
CA THR A 71 9.57 10.49 12.83
C THR A 71 9.66 9.08 13.38
N VAL A 72 8.90 8.81 14.43
CA VAL A 72 8.92 7.52 15.12
C VAL A 72 7.63 6.75 14.90
N PHE A 73 7.73 5.43 14.92
CA PHE A 73 6.56 4.55 15.03
C PHE A 73 6.09 4.54 16.48
N HIS A 74 5.37 5.59 16.87
CA HIS A 74 5.01 5.87 18.27
C HIS A 74 3.89 4.96 18.80
N ARG A 75 3.06 4.40 17.91
CA ARG A 75 1.91 3.56 18.27
C ARG A 75 1.91 2.30 17.41
N VAL A 76 2.21 1.17 18.03
CA VAL A 76 2.34 -0.12 17.33
C VAL A 76 1.55 -1.17 18.10
N ILE A 77 0.59 -1.79 17.43
CA ILE A 77 -0.32 -2.77 18.02
C ILE A 77 -0.20 -4.08 17.24
N ASP A 78 0.04 -5.16 17.98
CA ASP A 78 0.18 -6.48 17.40
C ASP A 78 -1.09 -6.90 16.66
N ASP A 79 -0.94 -7.61 15.54
CA ASP A 79 -2.05 -8.01 14.65
C ASP A 79 -2.99 -6.88 14.21
N PHE A 80 -2.54 -5.62 14.27
CA PHE A 80 -3.31 -4.48 13.80
C PHE A 80 -2.48 -3.58 12.89
N MET A 81 -1.67 -2.66 13.44
CA MET A 81 -0.90 -1.72 12.63
C MET A 81 0.32 -1.12 13.34
N SER A 82 1.22 -0.56 12.54
CA SER A 82 2.36 0.25 12.96
C SER A 82 2.17 1.69 12.49
N GLN A 83 1.86 2.62 13.40
CA GLN A 83 1.59 4.03 13.10
C GLN A 83 2.82 4.91 13.36
N GLY A 84 3.13 5.77 12.38
CA GLY A 84 4.25 6.71 12.40
C GLY A 84 3.95 7.98 11.61
N GLY A 85 5.00 8.74 11.26
CA GLY A 85 4.86 9.95 10.45
C GLY A 85 4.34 11.19 11.22
N ASP A 86 4.36 11.17 12.55
CA ASP A 86 3.94 12.32 13.35
C ASP A 86 4.99 13.43 13.33
N VAL A 87 4.87 14.35 12.36
CA VAL A 87 5.75 15.52 12.20
C VAL A 87 5.61 16.49 13.38
N GLU A 88 4.43 16.58 14.00
CA GLU A 88 4.18 17.49 15.13
C GLU A 88 5.00 17.10 16.36
N GLN A 89 5.23 15.81 16.58
CA GLN A 89 6.13 15.31 17.63
C GLN A 89 7.60 15.75 17.45
N ILE A 90 8.01 16.08 16.22
CA ILE A 90 9.36 16.60 15.93
C ILE A 90 9.37 18.14 16.00
N SER A 91 8.41 18.77 15.33
CA SER A 91 8.35 20.22 15.17
C SER A 91 6.93 20.66 14.85
N THR A 92 6.35 21.44 15.76
CA THR A 92 5.05 22.10 15.55
C THR A 92 5.09 23.08 14.37
N GLU A 93 6.19 23.84 14.21
CA GLU A 93 6.39 24.74 13.08
C GLU A 93 6.36 24.01 11.73
N LYS A 94 6.99 22.82 11.64
CA LYS A 94 6.91 22.00 10.43
C LYS A 94 5.50 21.47 10.20
N ALA A 95 4.82 21.04 11.26
CA ALA A 95 3.47 20.51 11.18
C ALA A 95 2.47 21.55 10.64
N GLU A 96 2.67 22.84 10.91
CA GLU A 96 1.85 23.93 10.36
C GLU A 96 1.88 24.00 8.82
N ASN A 97 2.92 23.48 8.17
CA ASN A 97 2.99 23.41 6.70
C ASN A 97 2.09 22.32 6.09
N TRP A 98 1.52 21.45 6.92
CA TRP A 98 0.78 20.26 6.50
C TRP A 98 -0.68 20.35 6.98
N PRO A 99 -1.51 21.23 6.39
CA PRO A 99 -2.90 21.38 6.80
C PRO A 99 -3.68 20.09 6.59
N GLU A 100 -4.83 19.99 7.24
CA GLU A 100 -5.69 18.83 7.11
C GLU A 100 -6.19 18.63 5.67
N ILE A 101 -6.38 17.38 5.25
CA ILE A 101 -6.91 17.02 3.92
C ILE A 101 -8.19 16.19 4.02
N PRO A 102 -9.13 16.34 3.07
CA PRO A 102 -10.34 15.52 3.01
C PRO A 102 -10.02 14.04 2.84
N GLY A 103 -10.82 13.18 3.47
CA GLY A 103 -10.67 11.72 3.34
C GLY A 103 -11.02 11.19 1.94
N GLU A 104 -10.27 10.19 1.47
CA GLU A 104 -10.49 9.48 0.20
C GLU A 104 -10.74 7.99 0.50
N PHE A 105 -11.87 7.71 1.17
CA PHE A 105 -12.12 6.37 1.74
C PHE A 105 -12.63 5.33 0.74
N VAL A 106 -13.18 5.79 -0.38
CA VAL A 106 -13.70 4.99 -1.48
C VAL A 106 -13.33 5.69 -2.79
N PHE A 107 -13.25 4.93 -3.87
CA PHE A 107 -13.11 5.43 -5.23
C PHE A 107 -14.22 4.85 -6.12
N THR A 108 -14.53 5.57 -7.19
CA THR A 108 -15.58 5.17 -8.14
C THR A 108 -14.96 4.38 -9.28
N ARG A 109 -15.60 3.27 -9.65
CA ARG A 109 -15.27 2.46 -10.83
C ARG A 109 -16.42 2.45 -11.80
N HIS A 110 -16.11 2.41 -13.09
CA HIS A 110 -17.05 2.28 -14.19
C HIS A 110 -16.79 0.96 -14.94
N PRO A 111 -17.16 -0.20 -14.36
CA PRO A 111 -16.77 -1.52 -14.87
C PRO A 111 -17.33 -1.87 -16.26
N LEU A 112 -18.31 -1.11 -16.75
CA LEU A 112 -18.90 -1.26 -18.09
C LEU A 112 -18.32 -0.28 -19.11
N ASP A 113 -17.45 0.64 -18.67
CA ASP A 113 -16.77 1.61 -19.52
C ASP A 113 -15.36 1.11 -19.86
N ALA A 114 -15.04 1.10 -21.15
CA ALA A 114 -13.71 0.69 -21.61
C ALA A 114 -12.64 1.78 -21.39
N ASP A 115 -13.08 3.03 -21.20
CA ASP A 115 -12.22 4.20 -20.98
C ASP A 115 -12.12 4.58 -19.48
N ASP A 116 -12.53 3.69 -18.56
CA ASP A 116 -12.39 3.91 -17.13
C ASP A 116 -10.93 4.21 -16.75
N THR A 117 -10.74 5.28 -15.98
CA THR A 117 -9.43 5.70 -15.48
C THR A 117 -8.87 4.76 -14.40
N VAL A 118 -9.75 3.99 -13.75
CA VAL A 118 -9.35 2.97 -12.79
C VAL A 118 -9.02 1.66 -13.53
N PRO A 119 -7.85 1.04 -13.28
CA PRO A 119 -7.51 -0.22 -13.92
C PRO A 119 -8.55 -1.33 -13.66
N PRO A 120 -8.74 -2.27 -14.59
CA PRO A 120 -9.67 -3.38 -14.41
C PRO A 120 -9.38 -4.17 -13.13
N MET A 121 -10.45 -4.58 -12.44
CA MET A 121 -10.36 -5.42 -11.25
C MET A 121 -10.42 -6.89 -11.62
N GLN A 122 -9.52 -7.68 -11.05
CA GLN A 122 -9.51 -9.13 -11.14
C GLN A 122 -10.22 -9.69 -9.92
N LYS A 123 -11.38 -10.33 -10.14
CA LYS A 123 -12.32 -10.68 -9.07
C LYS A 123 -12.10 -12.09 -8.56
N LEU A 124 -12.34 -12.27 -7.27
CA LEU A 124 -12.46 -13.57 -6.60
C LEU A 124 -13.90 -14.08 -6.76
N GLY A 125 -14.29 -14.42 -7.99
CA GLY A 125 -15.60 -14.99 -8.30
C GLY A 125 -16.30 -14.36 -9.51
N PRO A 126 -17.60 -14.66 -9.73
CA PRO A 126 -18.34 -14.15 -10.88
C PRO A 126 -18.47 -12.62 -10.88
N ASN A 127 -18.33 -11.99 -12.05
CA ASN A 127 -18.44 -10.52 -12.22
C ASN A 127 -19.71 -9.93 -11.58
N SER A 128 -20.83 -10.63 -11.68
CA SER A 128 -22.13 -10.15 -11.19
C SER A 128 -22.27 -10.17 -9.67
N SER A 129 -21.41 -10.86 -8.93
CA SER A 129 -21.59 -11.06 -7.48
C SER A 129 -20.31 -10.93 -6.65
N ALA A 130 -19.13 -10.96 -7.26
CA ALA A 130 -17.88 -10.83 -6.53
C ALA A 130 -17.74 -9.43 -5.91
N THR A 131 -17.35 -9.41 -4.64
CA THR A 131 -17.13 -8.20 -3.84
C THR A 131 -15.66 -7.98 -3.52
N ASP A 132 -14.79 -8.94 -3.85
CA ASP A 132 -13.39 -9.00 -3.45
C ASP A 132 -12.52 -9.34 -4.66
N GLY A 133 -11.29 -8.85 -4.66
CA GLY A 133 -10.35 -9.06 -5.76
C GLY A 133 -9.15 -8.12 -5.70
N TYR A 134 -8.55 -7.89 -6.86
CA TYR A 134 -7.32 -7.12 -6.98
C TYR A 134 -7.40 -6.09 -8.10
N ILE A 135 -6.77 -4.93 -7.88
CA ILE A 135 -6.46 -3.95 -8.92
C ILE A 135 -4.96 -3.72 -8.90
N LEU A 136 -4.25 -4.07 -9.97
CA LEU A 136 -2.79 -4.01 -10.02
C LEU A 136 -2.11 -4.76 -8.85
N GLY A 137 -2.74 -5.75 -8.24
CA GLY A 137 -2.23 -6.45 -7.05
C GLY A 137 -2.52 -5.79 -5.70
N PHE A 138 -3.21 -4.64 -5.66
CA PHE A 138 -3.78 -4.10 -4.42
C PHE A 138 -5.05 -4.88 -4.05
N PRO A 139 -5.26 -5.26 -2.78
CA PRO A 139 -6.48 -5.91 -2.34
C PRO A 139 -7.65 -4.91 -2.34
N VAL A 140 -8.68 -5.19 -3.13
CA VAL A 140 -9.81 -4.29 -3.33
C VAL A 140 -11.10 -5.00 -3.00
N GLN A 141 -11.97 -4.28 -2.30
CA GLN A 141 -13.36 -4.63 -2.14
C GLN A 141 -14.25 -3.66 -2.91
N THR A 142 -15.43 -4.14 -3.30
CA THR A 142 -16.33 -3.39 -4.18
C THR A 142 -17.79 -3.71 -3.92
N GLN A 143 -18.66 -2.75 -4.21
CA GLN A 143 -20.04 -3.04 -4.54
C GLN A 143 -20.12 -3.98 -5.76
N SER A 144 -21.14 -4.84 -5.79
CA SER A 144 -21.36 -5.74 -6.93
C SER A 144 -21.51 -4.96 -8.23
N GLU A 145 -20.82 -5.39 -9.29
CA GLU A 145 -20.93 -4.76 -10.61
C GLU A 145 -22.32 -4.86 -11.23
N TYR A 146 -23.18 -5.74 -10.73
CA TYR A 146 -24.59 -5.71 -11.12
C TYR A 146 -25.22 -4.34 -10.85
N LEU A 147 -24.80 -3.65 -9.78
CA LEU A 147 -25.28 -2.31 -9.45
C LEU A 147 -24.89 -1.27 -10.51
N ALA A 148 -23.76 -1.41 -11.20
CA ALA A 148 -23.41 -0.53 -12.32
C ALA A 148 -24.50 -0.55 -13.41
N SER A 149 -25.13 -1.70 -13.68
CA SER A 149 -26.22 -1.76 -14.66
C SER A 149 -27.50 -1.00 -14.23
N LEU A 150 -27.58 -0.61 -12.96
CA LEU A 150 -28.73 0.07 -12.35
C LEU A 150 -28.44 1.55 -12.05
N THR A 151 -27.18 1.97 -11.98
CA THR A 151 -26.79 3.37 -11.76
C THR A 151 -26.82 4.15 -13.08
N LYS A 152 -27.05 5.46 -12.99
CA LYS A 152 -27.20 6.33 -14.17
C LYS A 152 -25.90 6.47 -14.97
N ASP A 153 -24.78 6.44 -14.25
CA ASP A 153 -23.41 6.64 -14.70
C ASP A 153 -22.62 5.33 -14.80
N ALA A 154 -23.32 4.18 -14.73
CA ALA A 154 -22.73 2.86 -14.83
C ALA A 154 -21.58 2.59 -13.83
N SER A 155 -21.68 3.17 -12.64
CA SER A 155 -20.63 3.16 -11.63
C SER A 155 -20.93 2.26 -10.43
N VAL A 156 -19.86 1.89 -9.72
CA VAL A 156 -19.86 1.23 -8.41
C VAL A 156 -18.80 1.87 -7.50
N GLU A 157 -19.05 1.85 -6.20
CA GLU A 157 -18.04 2.22 -5.20
C GLU A 157 -17.12 1.04 -4.88
N SER A 158 -15.83 1.33 -4.74
CA SER A 158 -14.79 0.37 -4.34
C SER A 158 -13.82 1.02 -3.36
N TRP A 159 -13.04 0.20 -2.65
CA TRP A 159 -12.04 0.64 -1.69
C TRP A 159 -10.91 -0.39 -1.59
N ILE A 160 -9.72 0.05 -1.20
CA ILE A 160 -8.65 -0.86 -0.79
C ILE A 160 -9.02 -1.41 0.59
N ALA A 161 -9.10 -2.73 0.73
CA ALA A 161 -9.39 -3.38 2.01
C ALA A 161 -8.15 -3.35 2.90
N HIS A 162 -8.30 -3.09 4.21
CA HIS A 162 -7.18 -3.01 5.16
C HIS A 162 -6.64 -4.40 5.54
N CYS A 163 -6.10 -5.10 4.54
CA CYS A 163 -5.36 -6.35 4.70
C CYS A 163 -3.92 -6.09 5.21
N PRO A 164 -3.21 -7.13 5.72
CA PRO A 164 -1.79 -7.02 6.03
C PRO A 164 -0.98 -6.43 4.87
N GLY A 165 -0.07 -5.51 5.20
CA GLY A 165 0.76 -4.80 4.24
C GLY A 165 0.13 -3.56 3.60
N VAL A 166 -1.16 -3.29 3.74
CA VAL A 166 -1.74 -2.02 3.26
C VAL A 166 -1.19 -0.82 4.04
N ALA A 167 -0.98 0.28 3.36
CA ALA A 167 -0.61 1.57 3.93
C ALA A 167 -1.81 2.52 3.88
N SER A 168 -2.10 3.17 5.00
CA SER A 168 -3.27 4.04 5.17
C SER A 168 -2.95 5.23 6.06
N THR A 169 -3.83 6.22 6.09
CA THR A 169 -3.58 7.52 6.74
C THR A 169 -4.31 7.65 8.05
N ALA A 170 -3.61 8.05 9.11
CA ALA A 170 -4.24 8.29 10.41
C ALA A 170 -5.02 9.60 10.39
N ARG A 171 -6.10 9.64 11.19
CA ARG A 171 -6.94 10.82 11.40
C ARG A 171 -7.54 10.80 12.80
N THR A 172 -8.10 11.93 13.19
CA THR A 172 -8.94 12.06 14.39
C THR A 172 -10.36 11.57 14.08
N THR A 173 -11.32 11.89 14.95
CA THR A 173 -12.74 11.62 14.69
C THR A 173 -13.30 12.40 13.51
N ASP A 174 -12.70 13.54 13.16
CA ASP A 174 -13.09 14.27 11.95
C ASP A 174 -12.55 13.53 10.71
N PRO A 175 -13.41 13.13 9.76
CA PRO A 175 -12.99 12.43 8.54
C PRO A 175 -12.00 13.21 7.67
N ASN A 176 -11.93 14.54 7.82
CA ASN A 176 -11.08 15.42 7.03
C ASN A 176 -9.88 15.95 7.82
N SER A 177 -9.47 15.29 8.91
CA SER A 177 -8.36 15.76 9.77
C SER A 177 -7.02 15.08 9.49
N ALA A 178 -6.88 14.40 8.36
CA ALA A 178 -5.62 13.73 8.02
C ALA A 178 -4.55 14.78 7.73
N THR A 179 -3.35 14.63 8.30
CA THR A 179 -2.23 15.57 8.08
C THR A 179 -1.02 14.85 7.51
N THR A 180 -0.23 14.20 8.36
CA THR A 180 1.09 13.61 8.04
C THR A 180 1.23 12.16 8.49
N GLN A 181 0.47 11.77 9.51
CA GLN A 181 0.56 10.46 10.13
C GLN A 181 -0.01 9.37 9.22
N PHE A 182 0.68 8.23 9.17
CA PHE A 182 0.27 7.05 8.43
C PHE A 182 0.42 5.81 9.30
N PHE A 183 -0.18 4.71 8.86
CA PHE A 183 0.03 3.41 9.46
C PHE A 183 0.19 2.32 8.40
N LEU A 184 1.00 1.32 8.73
CA LEU A 184 1.24 0.13 7.94
C LEU A 184 0.54 -1.05 8.60
N MET A 185 -0.33 -1.73 7.87
CA MET A 185 -1.13 -2.84 8.39
C MET A 185 -0.25 -4.06 8.70
N ARG A 186 -0.44 -4.60 9.90
CA ARG A 186 0.18 -5.85 10.38
C ARG A 186 -0.80 -7.02 10.35
N GLY A 187 -2.08 -6.73 10.57
CA GLY A 187 -3.19 -7.67 10.52
C GLY A 187 -4.36 -7.12 9.72
N THR A 188 -5.39 -7.93 9.55
CA THR A 188 -6.64 -7.52 8.89
C THR A 188 -7.47 -6.62 9.81
N ALA A 189 -7.95 -5.48 9.30
CA ALA A 189 -8.81 -4.55 10.04
C ALA A 189 -9.95 -4.02 9.19
N ASP A 190 -10.90 -4.88 8.86
CA ASP A 190 -12.11 -4.56 8.07
C ASP A 190 -12.94 -3.40 8.65
N PHE A 191 -12.91 -3.20 9.96
CA PHE A 191 -13.57 -2.07 10.62
C PHE A 191 -13.02 -0.70 10.23
N LEU A 192 -11.85 -0.62 9.58
CA LEU A 192 -11.29 0.61 9.01
C LEU A 192 -11.76 0.89 7.58
N ASP A 193 -12.29 -0.13 6.90
CA ASP A 193 -12.68 -0.02 5.49
C ASP A 193 -13.75 1.05 5.31
N ARG A 194 -13.56 1.88 4.27
CA ARG A 194 -14.44 3.01 3.94
C ARG A 194 -14.49 4.10 5.03
N GLN A 195 -13.58 4.05 6.01
CA GLN A 195 -13.46 5.04 7.08
C GLN A 195 -12.07 5.68 7.13
N TYR A 196 -11.06 5.05 6.54
CA TYR A 196 -9.67 5.52 6.49
C TYR A 196 -9.16 5.49 5.06
N THR A 197 -8.28 6.42 4.72
CA THR A 197 -7.74 6.53 3.37
C THR A 197 -6.59 5.54 3.18
N ALA A 198 -6.88 4.38 2.60
CA ALA A 198 -5.85 3.45 2.15
C ALA A 198 -5.26 3.97 0.82
N TRP A 199 -3.95 4.19 0.80
CA TRP A 199 -3.24 4.88 -0.28
C TRP A 199 -2.09 4.07 -0.88
N GLY A 200 -1.70 2.95 -0.27
CA GLY A 200 -0.58 2.15 -0.76
C GLY A 200 -0.52 0.75 -0.16
N ARG A 201 0.57 0.03 -0.46
CA ARG A 201 0.89 -1.26 0.14
C ARG A 201 2.40 -1.48 0.21
N VAL A 202 2.85 -2.21 1.21
CA VAL A 202 4.22 -2.68 1.35
C VAL A 202 4.48 -3.75 0.28
N VAL A 203 5.54 -3.57 -0.48
CA VAL A 203 6.01 -4.50 -1.54
C VAL A 203 7.38 -5.10 -1.23
N HIS A 204 8.03 -4.63 -0.16
CA HIS A 204 9.24 -5.20 0.42
C HIS A 204 9.38 -4.73 1.87
N GLY A 205 9.88 -5.59 2.77
CA GLY A 205 10.13 -5.24 4.17
C GLY A 205 8.91 -5.40 5.08
N GLN A 206 7.91 -6.20 4.71
CA GLN A 206 6.73 -6.45 5.54
C GLN A 206 7.10 -7.07 6.90
N GLU A 207 8.10 -7.95 6.92
CA GLU A 207 8.65 -8.56 8.12
C GLU A 207 9.26 -7.52 9.08
N ILE A 208 9.78 -6.41 8.56
CA ILE A 208 10.29 -5.30 9.38
C ILE A 208 9.12 -4.62 10.09
N VAL A 209 8.01 -4.39 9.37
CA VAL A 209 6.77 -3.79 9.89
C VAL A 209 6.14 -4.67 10.97
N GLU A 210 6.08 -5.98 10.73
CA GLU A 210 5.52 -6.99 11.64
C GLU A 210 6.37 -7.25 12.88
N THR A 211 7.66 -6.97 12.84
CA THR A 211 8.56 -7.19 13.99
C THR A 211 8.96 -5.90 14.72
N MET A 212 8.34 -4.76 14.40
CA MET A 212 8.47 -3.52 15.19
C MET A 212 8.03 -3.71 16.65
N LYS A 213 8.60 -2.92 17.57
CA LYS A 213 8.26 -3.01 18.99
C LYS A 213 6.85 -2.46 19.24
N THR A 214 6.05 -3.23 19.96
CA THR A 214 4.67 -2.87 20.29
C THR A 214 4.57 -1.92 21.48
N GLY A 215 3.51 -1.11 21.53
CA GLY A 215 3.19 -0.17 22.62
C GLY A 215 2.36 1.04 22.19
N GLU A 216 1.68 1.65 23.15
CA GLU A 216 0.84 2.84 22.99
C GLU A 216 1.02 3.83 24.17
N PRO A 217 2.09 4.66 24.18
CA PRO A 217 3.16 4.73 23.19
C PRO A 217 4.26 3.68 23.40
N VAL A 218 5.04 3.43 22.37
CA VAL A 218 6.20 2.52 22.42
C VAL A 218 7.32 3.12 23.28
N ARG A 219 7.89 2.33 24.22
CA ARG A 219 8.92 2.80 25.18
C ARG A 219 10.29 3.12 24.55
N LEU A 220 10.58 2.59 23.37
CA LEU A 220 11.78 2.85 22.54
C LEU A 220 11.42 2.56 21.08
N PRO A 221 10.70 3.48 20.42
CA PRO A 221 10.13 3.23 19.09
C PRO A 221 11.21 3.08 18.02
N GLU A 222 10.89 2.32 16.98
CA GLU A 222 11.60 2.40 15.71
C GLU A 222 11.48 3.80 15.09
N VAL A 223 12.51 4.22 14.36
CA VAL A 223 12.63 5.54 13.75
C VAL A 223 12.64 5.41 12.23
N LEU A 224 11.81 6.19 11.55
CA LEU A 224 11.89 6.42 10.11
C LEU A 224 13.03 7.40 9.84
N ILE A 225 14.24 6.88 9.59
CA ILE A 225 15.42 7.72 9.43
C ILE A 225 15.51 8.40 8.08
N SER A 226 14.88 7.82 7.05
CA SER A 226 14.80 8.41 5.72
C SER A 226 13.56 7.90 5.01
N ALA A 227 12.77 8.81 4.47
CA ALA A 227 11.79 8.57 3.42
C ALA A 227 12.29 9.19 2.11
N LYS A 228 12.22 8.47 1.00
CA LYS A 228 12.59 8.99 -0.32
C LYS A 228 11.68 8.44 -1.41
N MET A 229 11.30 9.29 -2.35
CA MET A 229 10.71 8.82 -3.60
C MET A 229 11.79 8.08 -4.38
N VAL A 230 11.49 6.89 -4.90
CA VAL A 230 12.45 6.13 -5.71
C VAL A 230 12.79 6.90 -6.99
N SER A 231 11.82 7.59 -7.58
CA SER A 231 12.03 8.49 -8.74
C SER A 231 13.03 9.63 -8.47
N ASP A 232 13.16 10.12 -7.24
CA ASP A 232 14.10 11.19 -6.88
C ASP A 232 15.53 10.68 -6.63
N MET A 233 15.73 9.37 -6.57
CA MET A 233 17.07 8.78 -6.43
C MET A 233 17.80 8.77 -7.78
N PRO A 234 19.15 8.86 -7.78
CA PRO A 234 19.95 8.58 -8.97
C PRO A 234 19.58 7.21 -9.54
N GLU A 235 19.49 7.09 -10.87
CA GLU A 235 19.03 5.85 -11.52
C GLU A 235 19.82 4.61 -11.09
N ALA A 236 21.13 4.76 -10.88
CA ALA A 236 22.01 3.70 -10.41
C ALA A 236 21.73 3.25 -8.96
N ASP A 237 21.01 4.05 -8.17
CA ASP A 237 20.69 3.78 -6.76
C ASP A 237 19.22 3.37 -6.55
N ARG A 238 18.41 3.33 -7.63
CA ARG A 238 16.98 3.02 -7.54
C ARG A 238 16.76 1.53 -7.28
N PRO A 239 16.11 1.14 -6.16
CA PRO A 239 15.56 -0.19 -6.07
C PRO A 239 14.49 -0.39 -7.16
N ARG A 240 14.44 -1.60 -7.71
CA ARG A 240 13.41 -2.01 -8.68
C ARG A 240 12.51 -3.05 -8.05
N VAL A 241 11.21 -2.96 -8.30
CA VAL A 241 10.22 -3.89 -7.74
C VAL A 241 9.37 -4.48 -8.84
N LEU A 242 9.36 -5.80 -8.93
CA LEU A 242 8.42 -6.55 -9.75
C LEU A 242 7.25 -7.00 -8.88
N VAL A 243 6.04 -6.84 -9.40
CA VAL A 243 4.79 -7.30 -8.78
C VAL A 243 4.14 -8.29 -9.71
N GLN A 244 3.67 -9.42 -9.17
CA GLN A 244 2.95 -10.39 -9.96
C GLN A 244 1.65 -9.78 -10.47
N LYS A 245 1.42 -9.90 -11.77
CA LYS A 245 0.22 -9.43 -12.46
C LYS A 245 -0.97 -10.30 -12.07
N THR A 246 -1.95 -9.70 -11.41
CA THR A 246 -3.20 -10.38 -11.04
C THR A 246 -4.08 -10.71 -12.24
N ASP A 247 -3.88 -10.03 -13.38
CA ASP A 247 -4.46 -10.32 -14.70
C ASP A 247 -3.57 -11.26 -15.55
N GLY A 248 -2.42 -11.69 -15.03
CA GLY A 248 -1.48 -12.56 -15.73
C GLY A 248 -1.89 -14.05 -15.69
N PRO A 249 -1.43 -14.86 -16.64
CA PRO A 249 -1.79 -16.29 -16.71
C PRO A 249 -1.35 -17.08 -15.48
N ALA A 250 -0.24 -16.74 -14.83
CA ALA A 250 0.22 -17.40 -13.61
C ALA A 250 -0.66 -17.14 -12.39
N PHE A 251 -1.43 -16.04 -12.37
CA PHE A 251 -2.33 -15.71 -11.25
C PHE A 251 -3.76 -16.22 -11.46
N ALA A 252 -4.09 -16.70 -12.67
CA ALA A 252 -5.44 -17.14 -13.02
C ALA A 252 -5.96 -18.29 -12.12
N SER A 253 -5.09 -19.23 -11.72
CA SER A 253 -5.47 -20.31 -10.80
C SER A 253 -5.77 -19.78 -9.40
N VAL A 254 -5.04 -18.77 -8.92
CA VAL A 254 -5.30 -18.13 -7.63
C VAL A 254 -6.72 -17.55 -7.60
N LEU A 255 -7.14 -16.85 -8.66
CA LEU A 255 -8.49 -16.31 -8.76
C LEU A 255 -9.57 -17.41 -8.82
N GLN A 256 -9.30 -18.48 -9.57
CA GLN A 256 -10.25 -19.57 -9.74
C GLN A 256 -10.45 -20.40 -8.47
N GLU A 257 -9.35 -20.75 -7.80
CA GLU A 257 -9.35 -21.59 -6.60
C GLU A 257 -9.92 -20.88 -5.38
N ASN A 258 -9.85 -19.55 -5.34
CA ASN A 258 -10.30 -18.73 -4.22
C ASN A 258 -11.56 -17.92 -4.55
N ALA A 259 -12.38 -18.38 -5.50
CA ALA A 259 -13.65 -17.74 -5.82
C ALA A 259 -14.57 -17.65 -4.58
N GLY A 260 -14.99 -16.44 -4.22
CA GLY A 260 -15.81 -16.14 -3.05
C GLY A 260 -15.04 -15.96 -1.74
N ALA A 261 -13.70 -16.03 -1.76
CA ALA A 261 -12.88 -15.75 -0.59
C ALA A 261 -12.85 -14.24 -0.27
N ASN A 262 -12.65 -13.91 1.00
CA ASN A 262 -12.25 -12.56 1.41
C ASN A 262 -10.80 -12.34 0.97
N VAL A 263 -10.51 -11.22 0.32
CA VAL A 263 -9.17 -10.94 -0.22
C VAL A 263 -8.09 -10.88 0.88
N CYS A 264 -8.44 -10.48 2.10
CA CYS A 264 -7.50 -10.39 3.23
C CYS A 264 -7.18 -11.75 3.89
N ASP A 265 -7.92 -12.82 3.55
CA ASP A 265 -7.60 -14.18 3.99
C ASP A 265 -6.54 -14.84 3.09
N LEU A 266 -6.21 -14.21 1.97
CA LEU A 266 -5.21 -14.68 1.01
C LEU A 266 -3.84 -14.03 1.28
N PRO A 267 -2.74 -14.71 0.93
CA PRO A 267 -1.42 -14.10 0.95
C PRO A 267 -1.38 -12.83 0.08
N ALA A 268 -0.54 -11.87 0.47
CA ALA A 268 -0.27 -10.70 -0.35
C ALA A 268 0.20 -11.10 -1.75
N VAL A 269 -0.18 -10.31 -2.75
CA VAL A 269 0.27 -10.54 -4.14
C VAL A 269 1.80 -10.49 -4.19
N PRO A 270 2.46 -11.55 -4.70
CA PRO A 270 3.91 -11.64 -4.68
C PRO A 270 4.60 -10.43 -5.31
N SER A 271 5.67 -9.98 -4.66
CA SER A 271 6.55 -8.96 -5.16
C SER A 271 8.01 -9.32 -4.87
N VAL A 272 8.90 -8.90 -5.77
CA VAL A 272 10.34 -9.13 -5.67
C VAL A 272 11.03 -7.79 -5.86
N ALA A 273 11.88 -7.42 -4.90
CA ALA A 273 12.70 -6.22 -4.98
C ALA A 273 14.15 -6.60 -5.33
N MET A 274 14.80 -5.77 -6.14
CA MET A 274 16.23 -5.82 -6.41
C MET A 274 16.83 -4.48 -6.00
N PHE A 275 17.84 -4.52 -5.14
CA PHE A 275 18.60 -3.33 -4.77
C PHE A 275 19.89 -3.27 -5.61
N PRO A 276 20.37 -2.08 -6.01
CA PRO A 276 21.56 -1.98 -6.88
C PRO A 276 22.87 -2.49 -6.26
N GLU A 277 22.91 -2.79 -4.96
CA GLU A 277 24.07 -3.37 -4.27
C GLU A 277 24.06 -4.92 -4.23
N ASP A 278 23.02 -5.57 -4.79
CA ASP A 278 22.87 -7.03 -4.89
C ASP A 278 23.45 -7.63 -6.18
#